data_AF-U6DAP6-F1
#
_entry.id   AF-U6DAP6-F1
#
_cell.length_a   1.000
_cell.length_b   1.000
_cell.length_c   1.000
_cell.angle_alpha   90.00
_cell.angle_beta   90.00
_cell.angle_gamma   90.00
#
_symmetry.space_group_name_H-M   'P 1'
#
loop_
_entity.id
_entity.type
_entity.pdbx_description
1 polymer ?
#
loop_
_entity_poly.entity_id
_entity_poly.type
_entity_poly.pdbx_seq_one_letter_code
_entity_poly.pdbx_strand_id
1 'polypeptide(L)'
;RRNRRRREAPGVPDDQESRVQYTVCIWRNGKEGLSGMAIADITLLSGFSALRADLEKLTSLSDRYVSHFETEGPHVLLYFDSVPTSRECVGFGAVQEVPVGLVQPASAAVYDYYNPERKCSVFYGAPTKSKLLSTLCSADVCQCAEGKCPRQRRALERGLQDEAGYRMKFACYHPRVNYGFQVKVLREDSRAAFRLFETRITQVLHFTKDTKATVRQTRNFLVRASCRLRLEPGKEYLIMGLDGVTFDLKGDPQYLLDSNTWVEEMPSERLCQSTRHRAACAQLSNFLQEYGTQGCQV
;
A
#
# COMPACT_ATOMS: atom_id res chain seq x y z
N ARG A 1 44.29 -10.88 -45.66
CA ARG A 1 43.94 -9.82 -44.68
C ARG A 1 42.44 -9.52 -44.79
N ARG A 2 41.60 -10.08 -43.91
CA ARG A 2 40.15 -9.82 -43.87
C ARG A 2 39.86 -8.87 -42.70
N ASN A 3 39.52 -7.61 -43.00
CA ASN A 3 39.11 -6.61 -42.03
C ASN A 3 37.76 -6.98 -41.42
N ARG A 4 37.74 -7.38 -40.14
CA ARG A 4 36.51 -7.46 -39.34
C ARG A 4 36.13 -6.04 -38.91
N ARG A 5 35.13 -5.44 -39.55
CA ARG A 5 34.44 -4.25 -39.04
C ARG A 5 33.73 -4.64 -37.74
N ARG A 6 34.18 -4.03 -36.63
CA ARG A 6 33.54 -4.10 -35.31
C ARG A 6 32.14 -3.48 -35.46
N ARG A 7 31.09 -4.28 -35.27
CA ARG A 7 29.72 -3.75 -35.14
C ARG A 7 29.67 -3.01 -33.80
N GLU A 8 29.45 -1.71 -33.86
CA GLU A 8 29.12 -0.92 -32.68
C GLU A 8 27.77 -1.43 -32.14
N ALA A 9 27.73 -1.67 -30.83
CA ALA A 9 26.51 -2.03 -30.15
C ALA A 9 25.52 -0.85 -30.25
N PRO A 10 24.21 -1.09 -30.44
CA PRO A 10 23.21 -0.05 -30.33
C PRO A 10 23.37 0.64 -28.97
N GLY A 11 23.39 1.98 -28.98
CA GLY A 11 23.45 2.77 -27.76
C GLY A 11 22.42 2.30 -26.75
N VAL A 12 22.87 2.19 -25.49
CA VAL A 12 21.99 2.00 -24.33
C VAL A 12 20.88 3.04 -24.44
N PRO A 13 19.59 2.66 -24.38
CA PRO A 13 18.53 3.64 -24.38
C PRO A 13 18.75 4.54 -23.16
N ASP A 14 18.81 5.84 -23.43
CA ASP A 14 18.87 6.93 -22.46
C ASP A 14 18.00 6.60 -21.25
N ASP A 15 18.63 6.48 -20.07
CA ASP A 15 17.90 6.35 -18.81
C ASP A 15 17.03 7.60 -18.74
N GLN A 16 15.74 7.44 -19.03
CA GLN A 16 14.78 8.52 -19.00
C GLN A 16 14.61 8.89 -17.52
N GLU A 17 15.48 9.77 -17.03
CA GLU A 17 15.47 10.25 -15.65
C GLU A 17 14.04 10.62 -15.29
N SER A 18 13.48 9.98 -14.27
CA SER A 18 12.09 10.23 -13.91
C SER A 18 12.02 11.63 -13.30
N ARG A 19 11.51 12.59 -14.08
CA ARG A 19 11.37 13.99 -13.67
C ARG A 19 9.98 14.19 -13.08
N VAL A 20 9.92 14.87 -11.95
CA VAL A 20 8.65 15.26 -11.31
C VAL A 20 8.64 16.76 -11.06
N GLN A 21 7.45 17.36 -11.15
CA GLN A 21 7.25 18.78 -10.84
C GLN A 21 6.70 18.90 -9.42
N TYR A 22 7.40 19.66 -8.58
CA TYR A 22 6.90 20.05 -7.27
C TYR A 22 6.12 21.37 -7.37
N THR A 23 5.08 21.50 -6.56
CA THR A 23 4.33 22.74 -6.40
C THR A 23 4.02 22.94 -4.92
N VAL A 24 4.61 23.96 -4.34
CA VAL A 24 4.50 24.31 -2.92
C VAL A 24 3.68 25.58 -2.83
N CYS A 25 2.59 25.53 -2.07
CA CYS A 25 1.74 26.70 -1.86
C CYS A 25 1.68 27.07 -0.38
N ILE A 26 1.86 28.35 -0.06
CA ILE A 26 1.84 28.87 1.30
C ILE A 26 0.83 30.01 1.40
N TRP A 27 0.21 30.13 2.57
CA TRP A 27 -0.66 31.25 2.94
C TRP A 27 -0.88 31.26 4.45
N ARG A 28 -1.41 32.38 4.95
CA ARG A 28 -1.75 32.57 6.37
C ARG A 28 -3.23 32.89 6.53
N ASN A 29 -3.89 32.24 7.50
CA ASN A 29 -5.31 32.46 7.81
C ASN A 29 -5.58 33.65 8.75
N GLY A 30 -4.55 34.25 9.37
CA GLY A 30 -4.67 35.31 10.38
C GLY A 30 -4.44 36.73 9.84
N LYS A 31 -5.27 37.69 10.30
CA LYS A 31 -5.11 39.14 10.08
C LYS A 31 -4.16 39.82 11.06
N GLU A 32 -3.68 39.13 12.09
CA GLU A 32 -2.78 39.70 13.08
C GLU A 32 -1.37 39.91 12.50
N GLY A 33 -0.92 41.16 12.59
CA GLY A 33 0.17 41.72 11.82
C GLY A 33 1.56 41.37 12.31
N LEU A 34 2.03 40.15 11.99
CA LEU A 34 3.46 39.88 11.90
C LEU A 34 3.75 39.24 10.55
N SER A 35 4.08 40.11 9.60
CA SER A 35 4.72 39.80 8.32
C SER A 35 6.20 39.51 8.60
N GLY A 36 6.48 38.35 9.19
CA GLY A 36 7.84 37.88 9.44
C GLY A 36 8.33 36.98 8.31
N MET A 37 9.65 36.84 8.21
CA MET A 37 10.27 35.85 7.33
C MET A 37 9.80 34.44 7.74
N ALA A 38 9.61 33.58 6.75
CA ALA A 38 9.23 32.19 6.95
C ALA A 38 10.15 31.26 6.16
N ILE A 39 10.36 30.07 6.70
CA ILE A 39 11.07 29.00 6.01
C ILE A 39 10.06 27.92 5.65
N ALA A 40 10.06 27.51 4.38
CA ALA A 40 9.47 26.25 3.96
C ALA A 40 10.57 25.20 3.87
N ASP A 41 10.53 24.23 4.79
CA ASP A 41 11.39 23.04 4.81
C ASP A 41 10.63 21.89 4.15
N ILE A 42 11.10 21.48 2.97
CA ILE A 42 10.50 20.42 2.18
C ILE A 42 11.48 19.26 2.10
N THR A 43 11.13 18.14 2.75
CA THR A 43 11.84 16.88 2.54
C THR A 43 11.35 16.27 1.23
N LEU A 44 12.24 16.07 0.26
CA LEU A 44 11.94 15.41 -1.02
C LEU A 44 11.62 13.93 -0.84
N LEU A 45 10.96 13.34 -1.85
CA LEU A 45 10.71 11.91 -1.88
C LEU A 45 12.05 11.15 -1.95
N SER A 46 12.14 9.98 -1.31
CA SER A 46 13.38 9.21 -1.28
C SER A 46 13.91 8.93 -2.69
N GLY A 47 15.20 9.23 -2.91
CA GLY A 47 15.87 9.07 -4.21
C GLY A 47 15.69 10.23 -5.18
N PHE A 48 15.00 11.31 -4.79
CA PHE A 48 14.88 12.54 -5.57
C PHE A 48 15.83 13.63 -5.07
N SER A 49 16.36 14.40 -6.01
CA SER A 49 17.08 15.66 -5.77
C SER A 49 16.44 16.80 -6.55
N ALA A 50 16.44 18.01 -5.98
CA ALA A 50 15.86 19.18 -6.63
C ALA A 50 16.77 19.70 -7.75
N LEU A 51 16.15 20.15 -8.84
CA LEU A 51 16.87 20.80 -9.93
C LEU A 51 17.25 22.22 -9.52
N ARG A 52 18.53 22.41 -9.22
CA ARG A 52 19.09 23.71 -8.82
C ARG A 52 18.80 24.83 -9.82
N ALA A 53 18.83 24.53 -11.12
CA ALA A 53 18.53 25.49 -12.18
C ALA A 53 17.08 26.05 -12.13
N ASP A 54 16.12 25.31 -11.59
CA ASP A 54 14.76 25.80 -11.41
C ASP A 54 14.62 26.63 -10.12
N LEU A 55 15.31 26.23 -9.05
CA LEU A 55 15.37 27.00 -7.80
C LEU A 55 16.03 28.37 -8.00
N GLU A 56 17.09 28.45 -8.81
CA GLU A 56 17.77 29.71 -9.15
C GLU A 56 16.87 30.68 -9.93
N LYS A 57 15.91 30.18 -10.71
CA LYS A 57 14.91 31.04 -11.37
C LYS A 57 13.95 31.66 -10.35
N LEU A 58 13.63 30.96 -9.28
CA LEU A 58 12.73 31.47 -8.23
C LEU A 58 13.35 32.64 -7.44
N THR A 59 14.68 32.76 -7.40
CA THR A 59 15.40 33.85 -6.70
C THR A 59 15.90 34.96 -7.63
N SER A 60 16.21 34.65 -8.89
CA SER A 60 16.82 35.60 -9.85
C SER A 60 15.82 36.46 -10.62
N LEU A 61 14.55 36.03 -10.71
CA LEU A 61 13.52 36.78 -11.41
C LEU A 61 13.10 38.04 -10.62
N SER A 62 12.63 39.05 -11.34
CA SER A 62 12.19 40.34 -10.77
C SER A 62 10.98 40.18 -9.85
N ASP A 63 10.12 39.20 -10.14
CA ASP A 63 9.05 38.72 -9.24
C ASP A 63 9.64 37.74 -8.21
N ARG A 64 10.33 38.29 -7.21
CA ARG A 64 10.99 37.51 -6.16
C ARG A 64 9.96 36.91 -5.20
N TYR A 65 9.53 35.69 -5.51
CA TYR A 65 8.72 34.88 -4.60
C TYR A 65 9.55 34.29 -3.45
N VAL A 66 10.82 33.99 -3.71
CA VAL A 66 11.75 33.34 -2.77
C VAL A 66 13.01 34.20 -2.65
N SER A 67 13.40 34.53 -1.42
CA SER A 67 14.55 35.40 -1.13
C SER A 67 15.87 34.64 -1.22
N HIS A 68 15.87 33.41 -0.73
CA HIS A 68 17.02 32.52 -0.71
C HIS A 68 16.56 31.05 -0.74
N PHE A 69 17.40 30.15 -1.19
CA PHE A 69 17.15 28.72 -1.08
C PHE A 69 18.42 27.98 -0.64
N GLU A 70 18.22 26.89 0.10
CA GLU A 70 19.28 25.96 0.45
C GLU A 70 18.83 24.53 0.13
N THR A 71 19.79 23.70 -0.28
CA THR A 71 19.56 22.27 -0.53
C THR A 71 20.53 21.48 0.33
N GLU A 72 20.01 20.79 1.35
CA GLU A 72 20.79 19.96 2.27
C GLU A 72 20.32 18.51 2.16
N GLY A 73 21.05 17.70 1.38
CA GLY A 73 20.67 16.31 1.11
C GLY A 73 19.26 16.22 0.49
N PRO A 74 18.29 15.54 1.12
CA PRO A 74 16.91 15.46 0.64
C PRO A 74 16.07 16.70 1.00
N HIS A 75 16.60 17.67 1.74
CA HIS A 75 15.85 18.86 2.16
C HIS A 75 16.04 20.02 1.17
N VAL A 76 14.93 20.68 0.85
CA VAL A 76 14.88 21.97 0.15
C VAL A 76 14.32 23.00 1.12
N LEU A 77 15.15 23.95 1.52
CA LEU A 77 14.76 25.07 2.36
C LEU A 77 14.51 26.29 1.46
N LEU A 78 13.30 26.83 1.50
CA LEU A 78 12.94 28.06 0.79
C LEU A 78 12.66 29.17 1.79
N TYR A 79 13.36 30.30 1.64
CA TYR A 79 13.23 31.46 2.50
C TYR A 79 12.27 32.46 1.84
N PHE A 80 11.22 32.83 2.57
CA PHE A 80 10.23 33.80 2.15
C PHE A 80 10.33 35.06 3.02
N ASP A 81 10.33 36.24 2.40
CA ASP A 81 10.33 37.52 3.12
C ASP A 81 9.06 37.72 3.95
N SER A 82 7.92 37.22 3.45
CA SER A 82 6.64 37.28 4.13
C SER A 82 5.72 36.16 3.65
N VAL A 83 4.73 35.78 4.47
CA VAL A 83 3.68 34.82 4.09
C VAL A 83 2.41 35.59 3.76
N PRO A 84 1.89 35.49 2.52
CA PRO A 84 0.70 36.22 2.11
C PRO A 84 -0.57 35.67 2.78
N THR A 85 -1.62 36.49 2.78
CA THR A 85 -2.97 36.05 3.19
C THR A 85 -3.70 35.30 2.08
N SER A 86 -3.36 35.60 0.82
CA SER A 86 -3.79 34.83 -0.36
C SER A 86 -2.89 33.62 -0.60
N ARG A 87 -3.41 32.60 -1.27
CA ARG A 87 -2.64 31.42 -1.65
C ARG A 87 -1.63 31.74 -2.74
N GLU A 88 -0.35 31.65 -2.41
CA GLU A 88 0.77 31.84 -3.33
C GLU A 88 1.52 30.52 -3.51
N CYS A 89 1.97 30.23 -4.74
CA CYS A 89 2.55 28.95 -5.09
C CYS A 89 3.87 29.12 -5.86
N VAL A 90 4.86 28.32 -5.49
CA VAL A 90 6.14 28.19 -6.20
C VAL A 90 6.31 26.76 -6.69
N GLY A 91 7.00 26.58 -7.81
CA GLY A 91 7.22 25.26 -8.38
C GLY A 91 8.66 25.09 -8.86
N PHE A 92 9.18 23.89 -8.70
CA PHE A 92 10.51 23.50 -9.14
C PHE A 92 10.50 22.04 -9.59
N GLY A 93 11.36 21.67 -10.53
CA GLY A 93 11.53 20.27 -10.92
C GLY A 93 12.44 19.50 -9.95
N ALA A 94 12.23 18.19 -9.86
CA ALA A 94 13.13 17.26 -9.18
C ALA A 94 13.39 16.04 -10.07
N VAL A 95 14.58 15.47 -9.94
CA VAL A 95 15.03 14.30 -10.70
C VAL A 95 15.28 13.13 -9.77
N GLN A 96 14.97 11.92 -10.23
CA GLN A 96 15.27 10.70 -9.49
C GLN A 96 16.70 10.25 -9.76
N GLU A 97 17.60 10.48 -8.80
CA GLU A 97 18.99 9.99 -8.86
C GLU A 97 19.09 8.49 -8.57
N VAL A 98 18.25 8.01 -7.65
CA VAL A 98 18.25 6.60 -7.24
C VAL A 98 16.85 6.01 -7.45
N PRO A 99 16.71 4.92 -8.23
CA PRO A 99 15.42 4.26 -8.40
C PRO A 99 14.97 3.63 -7.07
N VAL A 100 13.91 4.19 -6.48
CA VAL A 100 13.31 3.69 -5.23
C VAL A 100 11.99 2.99 -5.54
N GLY A 101 11.90 1.69 -5.22
CA GLY A 101 10.71 0.89 -5.52
C GLY A 101 9.45 1.29 -4.72
N LEU A 102 9.63 1.67 -3.45
CA LEU A 102 8.55 2.05 -2.54
C LEU A 102 8.79 3.45 -1.97
N VAL A 103 8.52 4.46 -2.81
CA VAL A 103 8.52 5.87 -2.36
C VAL A 103 7.50 6.05 -1.24
N GLN A 104 7.97 6.36 -0.03
CA GLN A 104 7.16 6.67 1.13
C GLN A 104 6.75 8.16 1.10
N PRO A 105 5.62 8.54 1.72
CA PRO A 105 5.28 9.94 1.91
C PRO A 105 6.39 10.69 2.65
N ALA A 106 6.60 11.95 2.27
CA ALA A 106 7.55 12.85 2.91
C ALA A 106 6.82 14.03 3.56
N SER A 107 7.51 14.74 4.46
CA SER A 107 6.97 15.91 5.15
C SER A 107 7.40 17.21 4.48
N ALA A 108 6.53 18.21 4.57
CA ALA A 108 6.88 19.60 4.36
C ALA A 108 6.38 20.41 5.55
N ALA A 109 7.19 21.34 6.04
CA ALA A 109 6.85 22.22 7.13
C ALA A 109 7.09 23.68 6.73
N VAL A 110 6.16 24.56 7.09
CA VAL A 110 6.36 26.00 7.01
C VAL A 110 6.36 26.53 8.43
N TYR A 111 7.39 27.29 8.79
CA TYR A 111 7.52 27.87 10.12
C TYR A 111 8.06 29.31 10.07
N ASP A 112 7.70 30.10 11.06
CA ASP A 112 8.19 31.45 11.25
C ASP A 112 9.69 31.40 11.63
N TYR A 113 10.51 32.19 10.94
CA TYR A 113 11.96 32.25 11.13
C TYR A 113 12.34 32.65 12.56
N TYR A 114 11.58 33.57 13.16
CA TYR A 114 11.86 34.10 14.50
C TYR A 114 11.18 33.31 15.60
N ASN A 115 10.02 32.70 15.30
CA ASN A 115 9.23 31.93 16.26
C ASN A 115 8.89 30.53 15.73
N PRO A 116 9.83 29.57 15.77
CA PRO A 116 9.64 28.23 15.19
C PRO A 116 8.47 27.41 15.77
N GLU A 117 7.93 27.79 16.93
CA GLU A 117 6.70 27.20 17.49
C GLU A 117 5.49 27.42 16.59
N ARG A 118 5.48 28.52 15.82
CA ARG A 118 4.46 28.82 14.83
C ARG A 118 4.79 28.08 13.54
N LYS A 119 4.35 26.82 13.46
CA LYS A 119 4.57 25.97 12.29
C LYS A 119 3.32 25.25 11.83
N CYS A 120 3.29 24.96 10.54
CA CYS A 120 2.33 24.07 9.91
C CYS A 120 3.11 22.97 9.20
N SER A 121 2.86 21.71 9.56
CA SER A 121 3.51 20.56 8.95
C SER A 121 2.48 19.67 8.27
N VAL A 122 2.80 19.23 7.05
CA VAL A 122 1.94 18.39 6.22
C VAL A 122 2.73 17.23 5.64
N PHE A 123 2.05 16.12 5.37
CA PHE A 123 2.61 15.00 4.62
C PHE A 123 2.12 15.04 3.17
N TYR A 124 2.99 14.70 2.24
CA TYR A 124 2.68 14.59 0.82
C TYR A 124 3.29 13.29 0.25
N GLY A 125 2.72 12.78 -0.85
CA GLY A 125 3.16 11.53 -1.47
C GLY A 125 3.27 11.67 -2.99
N ALA A 126 3.81 10.63 -3.63
CA ALA A 126 3.96 10.58 -5.09
C ALA A 126 2.60 10.65 -5.80
N PRO A 127 2.50 11.21 -7.03
CA PRO A 127 1.21 11.43 -7.72
C PRO A 127 0.34 10.17 -7.89
N THR A 128 0.97 9.01 -8.02
CA THR A 128 0.31 7.70 -8.24
C THR A 128 0.12 6.90 -6.95
N LYS A 129 0.56 7.41 -5.79
CA LYS A 129 0.43 6.75 -4.49
C LYS A 129 -0.27 7.66 -3.48
N SER A 130 -0.96 7.06 -2.52
CA SER A 130 -1.61 7.81 -1.43
C SER A 130 -0.59 8.66 -0.66
N LYS A 131 -0.99 9.86 -0.24
CA LYS A 131 -0.19 10.76 0.63
C LYS A 131 0.06 10.20 2.02
N LEU A 132 -0.65 9.13 2.39
CA LEU A 132 -0.54 8.43 3.65
C LEU A 132 -0.10 7.00 3.38
N LEU A 133 0.74 6.46 4.27
CA LEU A 133 0.98 5.02 4.39
C LEU A 133 -0.36 4.28 4.31
N SER A 134 -0.37 3.08 3.76
CA SER A 134 -1.57 2.24 3.70
C SER A 134 -1.94 1.83 5.12
N THR A 135 -2.68 2.69 5.82
CA THR A 135 -3.19 2.44 7.16
C THR A 135 -4.67 2.11 7.04
N LEU A 136 -5.04 0.95 7.56
CA LEU A 136 -6.45 0.60 7.69
C LEU A 136 -6.93 1.14 9.02
N CYS A 137 -7.65 2.26 9.01
CA CYS A 137 -8.26 2.83 10.20
C CYS A 137 -9.74 2.53 10.23
N SER A 138 -10.22 2.02 11.35
CA SER A 138 -11.65 1.90 11.63
C SER A 138 -11.92 2.45 13.04
N ALA A 139 -12.74 3.49 13.11
CA ALA A 139 -12.86 4.34 14.29
C ALA A 139 -11.48 4.84 14.76
N ASP A 140 -11.15 4.65 16.04
CA ASP A 140 -9.90 5.13 16.64
C ASP A 140 -8.72 4.15 16.51
N VAL A 141 -8.95 2.97 15.90
CA VAL A 141 -7.92 1.93 15.77
C VAL A 141 -7.41 1.86 14.34
N CYS A 142 -6.11 2.10 14.17
CA CYS A 142 -5.41 1.98 12.90
C CYS A 142 -4.47 0.78 12.90
N GLN A 143 -4.56 -0.03 11.86
CA GLN A 143 -3.62 -1.11 11.58
C GLN A 143 -2.70 -0.71 10.43
N CYS A 144 -1.40 -0.93 10.59
CA CYS A 144 -0.45 -0.85 9.48
C CYS A 144 -0.80 -1.95 8.47
N ALA A 145 -1.12 -1.54 7.25
CA ALA A 145 -1.39 -2.43 6.15
C ALA A 145 -0.31 -2.31 5.08
N GLU A 146 0.95 -2.05 5.45
CA GLU A 146 2.11 -2.10 4.53
C GLU A 146 2.67 -3.51 4.41
N GLY A 147 3.36 -3.81 3.31
CA GLY A 147 4.01 -5.11 3.08
C GLY A 147 3.76 -5.72 1.71
N LYS A 148 4.05 -7.02 1.57
CA LYS A 148 3.84 -7.75 0.31
C LYS A 148 2.36 -8.02 0.07
N CYS A 149 1.95 -8.13 -1.20
CA CYS A 149 0.58 -8.41 -1.57
C CYS A 149 0.22 -9.90 -1.38
N PRO A 150 -1.07 -10.21 -1.13
CA PRO A 150 -1.55 -11.59 -1.07
C PRO A 150 -1.38 -12.30 -2.41
N ARG A 151 -1.12 -13.60 -2.35
CA ARG A 151 -1.06 -14.47 -3.54
C ARG A 151 -2.45 -15.04 -3.82
N GLN A 152 -3.05 -14.65 -4.94
CA GLN A 152 -4.27 -15.27 -5.44
C GLN A 152 -3.95 -16.60 -6.12
N ARG A 153 -4.47 -17.70 -5.58
CA ARG A 153 -4.35 -19.04 -6.17
C ARG A 153 -5.66 -19.43 -6.85
N ARG A 154 -5.58 -20.01 -8.05
CA ARG A 154 -6.75 -20.64 -8.71
C ARG A 154 -7.14 -21.92 -7.96
N ALA A 155 -8.36 -22.39 -8.19
CA ALA A 155 -8.84 -23.63 -7.60
C ALA A 155 -7.90 -24.80 -7.91
N LEU A 156 -7.40 -25.46 -6.85
CA LEU A 156 -6.47 -26.60 -6.93
C LEU A 156 -5.13 -26.27 -7.58
N GLU A 157 -4.74 -24.99 -7.64
CA GLU A 157 -3.44 -24.58 -8.15
C GLU A 157 -2.33 -25.04 -7.21
N ARG A 158 -1.40 -25.82 -7.76
CA ARG A 158 -0.17 -26.24 -7.08
C ARG A 158 1.02 -25.54 -7.71
N GLY A 159 1.75 -24.77 -6.90
CA GLY A 159 3.02 -24.18 -7.26
C GLY A 159 4.14 -25.22 -7.30
N LEU A 160 5.21 -24.90 -8.04
CA LEU A 160 6.39 -25.77 -8.18
C LEU A 160 7.07 -26.11 -6.85
N GLN A 161 6.96 -25.22 -5.86
CA GLN A 161 7.54 -25.38 -4.52
C GLN A 161 6.56 -26.00 -3.50
N ASP A 162 5.32 -26.27 -3.89
CA ASP A 162 4.31 -26.77 -2.97
C ASP A 162 4.47 -28.29 -2.78
N GLU A 163 5.02 -28.70 -1.64
CA GLU A 163 5.09 -30.10 -1.21
C GLU A 163 3.71 -30.67 -0.86
N ALA A 164 3.60 -31.99 -0.70
CA ALA A 164 2.37 -32.59 -0.19
C ALA A 164 2.00 -32.00 1.19
N GLY A 165 0.71 -31.71 1.39
CA GLY A 165 0.22 -31.11 2.64
C GLY A 165 0.51 -29.61 2.79
N TYR A 166 0.86 -28.89 1.71
CA TYR A 166 1.19 -27.45 1.76
C TYR A 166 0.14 -26.57 2.48
N ARG A 167 -1.16 -26.90 2.39
CA ARG A 167 -2.23 -26.16 3.10
C ARG A 167 -2.10 -26.30 4.61
N MET A 168 -1.86 -27.52 5.10
CA MET A 168 -1.62 -27.78 6.52
C MET A 168 -0.31 -27.15 7.00
N LYS A 169 0.74 -27.19 6.17
CA LYS A 169 2.01 -26.50 6.46
C LYS A 169 1.81 -24.99 6.66
N PHE A 170 1.04 -24.37 5.76
CA PHE A 170 0.71 -22.96 5.84
C PHE A 170 -0.14 -22.63 7.08
N ALA A 171 -1.16 -23.44 7.34
CA ALA A 171 -2.07 -23.26 8.46
C ALA A 171 -1.37 -23.38 9.82
N CYS A 172 -0.48 -24.36 10.00
CA CYS A 172 0.04 -24.73 11.32
C CYS A 172 1.49 -24.33 11.62
N TYR A 173 2.36 -24.29 10.61
CA TYR A 173 3.79 -24.11 10.85
C TYR A 173 4.29 -22.71 10.47
N HIS A 174 4.00 -22.26 9.25
CA HIS A 174 4.41 -20.93 8.80
C HIS A 174 3.46 -20.41 7.71
N PRO A 175 2.76 -19.27 7.91
CA PRO A 175 2.92 -18.30 9.00
C PRO A 175 2.22 -18.66 10.33
N ARG A 176 1.55 -19.82 10.41
CA ARG A 176 0.65 -20.22 11.51
C ARG A 176 -0.58 -19.30 11.60
N VAL A 177 -1.64 -19.69 10.92
CA VAL A 177 -2.84 -18.87 10.74
C VAL A 177 -3.68 -18.83 12.03
N ASN A 178 -4.28 -17.67 12.31
CA ASN A 178 -5.18 -17.46 13.44
C ASN A 178 -6.65 -17.76 13.08
N TYR A 179 -7.00 -17.59 11.81
CA TYR A 179 -8.35 -17.85 11.32
C TYR A 179 -8.30 -18.64 10.02
N GLY A 180 -9.36 -19.40 9.77
CA GLY A 180 -9.61 -20.08 8.52
C GLY A 180 -11.09 -20.22 8.26
N PHE A 181 -11.54 -19.64 7.13
CA PHE A 181 -12.94 -19.64 6.72
C PHE A 181 -13.08 -20.04 5.26
N GLN A 182 -14.15 -20.75 4.95
CA GLN A 182 -14.71 -20.71 3.60
C GLN A 182 -15.74 -19.60 3.55
N VAL A 183 -15.64 -18.76 2.53
CA VAL A 183 -16.49 -17.59 2.38
C VAL A 183 -16.98 -17.45 0.96
N LYS A 184 -18.25 -17.06 0.83
CA LYS A 184 -18.84 -16.64 -0.44
C LYS A 184 -18.80 -15.13 -0.55
N VAL A 185 -18.22 -14.61 -1.61
CA VAL A 185 -18.12 -13.16 -1.84
C VAL A 185 -19.49 -12.65 -2.28
N LEU A 186 -19.99 -11.62 -1.61
CA LEU A 186 -21.27 -10.99 -1.93
C LEU A 186 -21.06 -9.81 -2.88
N ARG A 187 -20.16 -8.89 -2.50
CA ARG A 187 -19.85 -7.69 -3.30
C ARG A 187 -18.46 -7.14 -2.98
N GLU A 188 -17.97 -6.30 -3.89
CA GLU A 188 -16.75 -5.52 -3.75
C GLU A 188 -17.11 -4.03 -3.68
N ASP A 189 -16.64 -3.34 -2.65
CA ASP A 189 -16.73 -1.90 -2.47
C ASP A 189 -15.30 -1.29 -2.45
N SER A 190 -15.15 -0.04 -2.87
CA SER A 190 -13.88 0.69 -2.77
C SER A 190 -13.94 1.69 -1.60
N ARG A 191 -12.92 1.67 -0.72
CA ARG A 191 -12.82 2.58 0.43
C ARG A 191 -11.41 3.15 0.55
N ALA A 192 -11.26 4.44 0.24
CA ALA A 192 -9.98 5.16 0.25
C ALA A 192 -8.89 4.38 -0.53
N ALA A 193 -7.84 3.91 0.15
CA ALA A 193 -6.74 3.15 -0.44
C ALA A 193 -6.96 1.61 -0.46
N PHE A 194 -8.16 1.13 -0.12
CA PHE A 194 -8.48 -0.29 0.02
C PHE A 194 -9.68 -0.70 -0.83
N ARG A 195 -9.70 -1.98 -1.21
CA ARG A 195 -10.87 -2.67 -1.75
C ARG A 195 -11.40 -3.58 -0.66
N LEU A 196 -12.68 -3.43 -0.35
CA LEU A 196 -13.38 -4.15 0.69
C LEU A 196 -14.31 -5.17 0.02
N PHE A 197 -14.22 -6.42 0.46
CA PHE A 197 -15.09 -7.50 0.05
C PHE A 197 -16.02 -7.84 1.20
N GLU A 198 -17.32 -7.62 0.99
CA GLU A 198 -18.34 -8.13 1.89
C GLU A 198 -18.57 -9.60 1.54
N THR A 199 -18.34 -10.47 2.51
CA THR A 199 -18.39 -11.91 2.32
C THR A 199 -19.31 -12.57 3.35
N ARG A 200 -19.83 -13.74 3.02
CA ARG A 200 -20.64 -14.58 3.91
C ARG A 200 -19.91 -15.87 4.22
N ILE A 201 -19.73 -16.19 5.50
CA ILE A 201 -19.10 -17.42 5.94
C ILE A 201 -19.99 -18.61 5.57
N THR A 202 -19.44 -19.57 4.85
CA THR A 202 -20.10 -20.84 4.49
C THR A 202 -19.63 -21.98 5.38
N GLN A 203 -18.35 -21.98 5.78
CA GLN A 203 -17.79 -22.92 6.74
C GLN A 203 -16.74 -22.24 7.62
N VAL A 204 -16.76 -22.55 8.92
CA VAL A 204 -15.72 -22.14 9.88
C VAL A 204 -14.76 -23.30 10.08
N LEU A 205 -13.46 -23.08 9.86
CA LEU A 205 -12.42 -24.08 10.10
C LEU A 205 -11.68 -23.80 11.41
N HIS A 206 -11.26 -22.54 11.59
CA HIS A 206 -10.53 -22.12 12.78
C HIS A 206 -10.76 -20.63 13.05
N PHE A 207 -10.74 -20.23 14.31
CA PHE A 207 -10.78 -18.84 14.74
C PHE A 207 -9.99 -18.68 16.03
N THR A 208 -9.36 -17.52 16.21
CA THR A 208 -8.68 -17.15 17.47
C THR A 208 -9.43 -16.01 18.15
N LYS A 209 -9.49 -14.82 17.54
CA LYS A 209 -10.16 -13.65 18.14
C LYS A 209 -11.67 -13.60 17.89
N ASP A 210 -12.13 -14.04 16.72
CA ASP A 210 -13.55 -13.95 16.34
C ASP A 210 -14.38 -15.11 16.91
N THR A 211 -14.61 -15.07 18.22
CA THR A 211 -15.37 -16.11 18.95
C THR A 211 -16.84 -16.19 18.55
N LYS A 212 -17.37 -15.16 17.88
CA LYS A 212 -18.75 -15.10 17.41
C LYS A 212 -18.91 -15.62 15.99
N ALA A 213 -17.81 -15.97 15.30
CA ALA A 213 -17.83 -16.46 13.93
C ALA A 213 -18.70 -17.71 13.78
N THR A 214 -19.79 -17.57 13.04
CA THR A 214 -20.69 -18.69 12.71
C THR A 214 -21.07 -18.69 11.24
N VAL A 215 -21.53 -19.83 10.75
CA VAL A 215 -21.99 -19.98 9.36
C VAL A 215 -23.13 -19.00 9.09
N ARG A 216 -23.15 -18.43 7.88
CA ARG A 216 -24.05 -17.38 7.38
C ARG A 216 -23.80 -15.96 7.90
N GLN A 217 -22.89 -15.75 8.85
CA GLN A 217 -22.50 -14.39 9.23
C GLN A 217 -21.72 -13.70 8.12
N THR A 218 -21.79 -12.36 8.11
CA THR A 218 -21.05 -11.52 7.17
C THR A 218 -19.74 -11.05 7.79
N ARG A 219 -18.66 -11.07 7.01
CA ARG A 219 -17.36 -10.50 7.38
C ARG A 219 -16.76 -9.71 6.24
N ASN A 220 -16.02 -8.67 6.61
CA ASN A 220 -15.37 -7.76 5.67
C ASN A 220 -13.89 -8.13 5.56
N PHE A 221 -13.47 -8.44 4.33
CA PHE A 221 -12.07 -8.66 3.99
C PHE A 221 -11.56 -7.48 3.18
N LEU A 222 -10.39 -6.97 3.51
CA LEU A 222 -9.84 -5.79 2.86
C LEU A 222 -8.49 -6.11 2.24
N VAL A 223 -8.25 -5.55 1.05
CA VAL A 223 -6.95 -5.60 0.39
C VAL A 223 -6.55 -4.19 -0.04
N ARG A 224 -5.25 -3.88 -0.02
CA ARG A 224 -4.75 -2.63 -0.61
C ARG A 224 -5.17 -2.54 -2.08
N ALA A 225 -5.64 -1.36 -2.50
CA ALA A 225 -6.03 -1.11 -3.89
C ALA A 225 -4.85 -1.29 -4.86
N SER A 226 -3.61 -1.08 -4.40
CA SER A 226 -2.37 -1.32 -5.14
C SER A 226 -2.09 -2.81 -5.44
N CYS A 227 -2.68 -3.73 -4.68
CA CYS A 227 -2.53 -5.16 -4.92
C CYS A 227 -3.46 -5.63 -6.05
N ARG A 228 -3.03 -6.64 -6.81
CA ARG A 228 -3.79 -7.17 -7.97
C ARG A 228 -4.90 -8.16 -7.61
N LEU A 229 -5.02 -8.57 -6.34
CA LEU A 229 -5.98 -9.58 -5.88
C LEU A 229 -7.42 -9.17 -6.24
N ARG A 230 -8.18 -10.03 -6.89
CA ARG A 230 -9.61 -9.81 -7.14
C ARG A 230 -10.41 -11.01 -6.70
N LEU A 231 -11.39 -10.79 -5.83
CA LEU A 231 -12.35 -11.80 -5.42
C LEU A 231 -13.64 -11.55 -6.18
N GLU A 232 -14.06 -12.51 -7.01
CA GLU A 232 -15.24 -12.33 -7.85
C GLU A 232 -16.53 -12.50 -7.02
N PRO A 233 -17.48 -11.56 -7.11
CA PRO A 233 -18.79 -11.72 -6.48
C PRO A 233 -19.50 -13.01 -6.91
N GLY A 234 -20.11 -13.71 -5.96
CA GLY A 234 -20.82 -14.96 -6.18
C GLY A 234 -19.94 -16.22 -6.14
N LYS A 235 -18.61 -16.10 -6.21
CA LYS A 235 -17.69 -17.22 -6.02
C LYS A 235 -17.37 -17.47 -4.56
N GLU A 236 -16.89 -18.68 -4.29
CA GLU A 236 -16.50 -19.16 -2.97
C GLU A 236 -14.99 -19.36 -2.88
N TYR A 237 -14.41 -18.97 -1.75
CA TYR A 237 -12.97 -18.96 -1.52
C TYR A 237 -12.65 -19.53 -0.15
N LEU A 238 -11.55 -20.28 -0.07
CA LEU A 238 -10.87 -20.60 1.18
C LEU A 238 -9.92 -19.45 1.51
N ILE A 239 -10.17 -18.77 2.62
CA ILE A 239 -9.34 -17.67 3.13
C ILE A 239 -8.86 -18.00 4.53
N MET A 240 -7.54 -17.98 4.73
CA MET A 240 -6.91 -18.24 6.03
C MET A 240 -5.76 -17.27 6.25
N GLY A 241 -5.61 -16.74 7.46
CA GLY A 241 -4.59 -15.72 7.71
C GLY A 241 -4.47 -15.33 9.17
N LEU A 242 -3.95 -14.12 9.40
CA LEU A 242 -3.72 -13.57 10.74
C LEU A 242 -4.82 -12.57 11.11
N ASP A 243 -5.25 -12.60 12.36
CA ASP A 243 -6.29 -11.68 12.84
C ASP A 243 -5.80 -10.23 12.85
N GLY A 244 -6.67 -9.31 12.43
CA GLY A 244 -6.43 -7.88 12.52
C GLY A 244 -6.70 -7.29 13.90
N VAL A 245 -6.66 -5.96 13.97
CA VAL A 245 -7.08 -5.16 15.13
C VAL A 245 -8.29 -4.26 14.81
N THR A 246 -8.76 -4.27 13.57
CA THR A 246 -9.84 -3.40 13.10
C THR A 246 -11.18 -4.13 13.14
N PHE A 247 -12.25 -3.36 13.35
CA PHE A 247 -13.62 -3.85 13.45
C PHE A 247 -14.50 -3.08 12.47
N ASP A 248 -15.61 -3.68 12.03
CA ASP A 248 -16.57 -2.99 11.18
C ASP A 248 -17.56 -2.14 11.99
N LEU A 249 -18.50 -1.49 11.31
CA LEU A 249 -19.51 -0.64 11.95
C LEU A 249 -20.49 -1.42 12.84
N LYS A 250 -20.57 -2.75 12.69
CA LYS A 250 -21.40 -3.64 13.52
C LYS A 250 -20.62 -4.18 14.73
N GLY A 251 -19.31 -3.90 14.80
CA GLY A 251 -18.41 -4.43 15.82
C GLY A 251 -17.86 -5.82 15.50
N ASP A 252 -18.07 -6.32 14.27
CA ASP A 252 -17.49 -7.60 13.83
C ASP A 252 -16.02 -7.38 13.39
N PRO A 253 -15.12 -8.35 13.64
CA PRO A 253 -13.72 -8.23 13.23
C PRO A 253 -13.56 -8.06 11.70
N GLN A 254 -12.61 -7.22 11.31
CA GLN A 254 -12.18 -7.04 9.92
C GLN A 254 -10.85 -7.76 9.66
N TYR A 255 -10.72 -8.29 8.45
CA TYR A 255 -9.56 -9.08 8.05
C TYR A 255 -8.79 -8.41 6.93
N LEU A 256 -7.49 -8.21 7.14
CA LEU A 256 -6.59 -7.69 6.12
C LEU A 256 -5.98 -8.84 5.31
N LEU A 257 -6.07 -8.76 3.98
CA LEU A 257 -5.47 -9.71 3.05
C LEU A 257 -4.06 -9.23 2.66
N ASP A 258 -3.04 -9.88 3.20
CA ASP A 258 -1.62 -9.59 2.99
C ASP A 258 -0.84 -10.82 2.53
N SER A 259 0.50 -10.76 2.52
CA SER A 259 1.35 -11.90 2.11
C SER A 259 1.24 -13.13 3.01
N ASN A 260 0.78 -12.98 4.25
CA ASN A 260 0.58 -14.08 5.19
C ASN A 260 -0.85 -14.63 5.12
N THR A 261 -1.59 -14.27 4.07
CA THR A 261 -2.95 -14.71 3.84
C THR A 261 -3.01 -15.72 2.70
N TRP A 262 -3.60 -16.88 2.98
CA TRP A 262 -3.97 -17.88 1.98
C TRP A 262 -5.28 -17.48 1.32
N VAL A 263 -5.28 -17.35 -0.01
CA VAL A 263 -6.49 -17.08 -0.80
C VAL A 263 -6.56 -18.05 -1.97
N GLU A 264 -7.52 -18.95 -1.93
CA GLU A 264 -7.74 -19.96 -2.98
C GLU A 264 -9.22 -20.05 -3.34
N GLU A 265 -9.54 -20.03 -4.63
CA GLU A 265 -10.91 -20.27 -5.12
C GLU A 265 -11.32 -21.73 -4.86
N MET A 266 -12.53 -21.95 -4.34
CA MET A 266 -13.03 -23.31 -4.13
C MET A 266 -13.37 -23.97 -5.47
N PRO A 267 -12.98 -25.24 -5.68
CA PRO A 267 -13.27 -25.94 -6.93
C PRO A 267 -14.78 -26.19 -7.07
N SER A 268 -15.30 -25.98 -8.29
CA SER A 268 -16.66 -26.42 -8.61
C SER A 268 -16.78 -27.94 -8.60
N GLU A 269 -17.99 -28.45 -8.34
CA GLU A 269 -18.27 -29.90 -8.36
C GLU A 269 -17.83 -30.56 -9.67
N ARG A 270 -18.09 -29.90 -10.81
CA ARG A 270 -17.67 -30.37 -12.14
C ARG A 270 -16.16 -30.53 -12.25
N LEU A 271 -15.39 -29.64 -11.63
CA LEU A 271 -13.93 -29.71 -11.62
C LEU A 271 -13.44 -30.92 -10.84
N CYS A 272 -14.05 -31.21 -9.67
CA CYS A 272 -13.69 -32.35 -8.83
C CYS A 272 -14.13 -33.70 -9.38
N GLN A 273 -15.16 -33.75 -10.21
CA GLN A 273 -15.57 -34.97 -10.92
C GLN A 273 -14.55 -35.39 -12.01
N SER A 274 -13.72 -34.45 -12.50
CA SER A 274 -12.67 -34.74 -13.48
C SER A 274 -11.61 -35.68 -12.91
N THR A 275 -11.25 -36.71 -13.68
CA THR A 275 -10.21 -37.70 -13.30
C THR A 275 -8.86 -37.04 -12.98
N ARG A 276 -8.50 -35.97 -13.70
CA ARG A 276 -7.24 -35.23 -13.48
C ARG A 276 -7.16 -34.60 -12.10
N HIS A 277 -8.29 -34.14 -11.55
CA HIS A 277 -8.34 -33.31 -10.35
C HIS A 277 -8.87 -34.05 -9.11
N ARG A 278 -9.33 -35.29 -9.28
CA ARG A 278 -9.89 -36.13 -8.21
C ARG A 278 -8.96 -36.24 -6.99
N ALA A 279 -7.68 -36.50 -7.21
CA ALA A 279 -6.69 -36.58 -6.13
C ALA A 279 -6.49 -35.24 -5.41
N ALA A 280 -6.44 -34.13 -6.16
CA ALA A 280 -6.28 -32.80 -5.58
C ALA A 280 -7.51 -32.36 -4.77
N CYS A 281 -8.73 -32.68 -5.23
CA CYS A 281 -9.95 -32.46 -4.47
C CYS A 281 -10.01 -33.32 -3.21
N ALA A 282 -9.60 -34.59 -3.27
CA ALA A 282 -9.51 -35.44 -2.09
C ALA A 282 -8.53 -34.87 -1.06
N GLN A 283 -7.36 -34.39 -1.49
CA GLN A 283 -6.40 -33.71 -0.61
C GLN A 283 -6.97 -32.44 0.03
N LEU A 284 -7.70 -31.63 -0.73
CA LEU A 284 -8.37 -30.44 -0.20
C LEU A 284 -9.45 -30.82 0.82
N SER A 285 -10.31 -31.79 0.51
CA SER A 285 -11.37 -32.26 1.41
C SER A 285 -10.79 -32.81 2.72
N ASN A 286 -9.73 -33.62 2.64
CA ASN A 286 -9.06 -34.16 3.81
C ASN A 286 -8.48 -33.03 4.67
N PHE A 287 -7.83 -32.04 4.06
CA PHE A 287 -7.33 -30.87 4.78
C PHE A 287 -8.44 -30.12 5.50
N LEU A 288 -9.57 -29.86 4.83
CA LEU A 288 -10.71 -29.14 5.41
C LEU A 288 -11.31 -29.88 6.61
N GLN A 289 -11.41 -31.21 6.52
CA GLN A 289 -11.93 -32.04 7.60
C GLN A 289 -10.96 -32.10 8.78
N GLU A 290 -9.68 -32.39 8.52
CA GLU A 290 -8.65 -32.52 9.56
C GLU A 290 -8.43 -31.19 10.28
N TYR A 291 -8.21 -30.11 9.53
CA TYR A 291 -7.98 -28.79 10.12
C TYR A 291 -9.22 -28.24 10.84
N GLY A 292 -10.42 -28.48 10.29
CA GLY A 292 -11.67 -28.02 10.90
C GLY A 292 -12.08 -28.77 12.17
N THR A 293 -11.57 -29.98 12.40
CA THR A 293 -11.94 -30.81 13.58
C THR A 293 -10.81 -30.94 14.60
N GLN A 294 -9.58 -31.17 14.13
CA GLN A 294 -8.41 -31.38 14.99
C GLN A 294 -7.56 -30.12 15.12
N GLY A 295 -7.70 -29.15 14.21
CA GLY A 295 -6.85 -27.96 14.18
C GLY A 295 -5.40 -28.32 13.84
N CYS A 296 -4.46 -27.66 14.52
CA CYS A 296 -3.05 -27.97 14.43
C CYS A 296 -2.66 -28.90 15.58
N GLN A 297 -1.98 -30.01 15.27
CA GLN A 297 -1.38 -30.85 16.30
C GLN A 297 -0.28 -30.06 17.02
N VAL A 298 -0.42 -29.91 18.33
CA VAL A 298 0.55 -29.24 19.23
C VAL A 298 1.67 -30.21 19.55
#